data_AF-A0A1U7XGZ0-F1
#
_entry.id   AF-A0A1U7XGZ0-F1
#
_cell.length_a   1.000
_cell.length_b   1.000
_cell.length_c   1.000
_cell.angle_alpha   90.00
_cell.angle_beta   90.00
_cell.angle_gamma   90.00
#
_symmetry.space_group_name_H-M   'P 1'
#
loop_
_entity.id
_entity.type
_entity.pdbx_description
1 polymer ?
#
loop_
_entity_poly.entity_id
_entity_poly.type
_entity_poly.pdbx_seq_one_letter_code
_entity_poly.pdbx_strand_id
1 'polypeptide(L)'
;MTSNIVESMNSVNMVARVLPIYNLLDYPMKLVAAWNNTNRNGELATGTKLSTKYEVLLRKKIIASRTMTERKCSCRRIQMDVIPCEHALAIVTKYHIDEYHYCSLYCSKDYMLKTYEVPVYPIPYESQ
;
A
#
# COMPACT_ATOMS: atom_id res chain seq x y z
N MET A 1 33.50 -11.07 -30.31
CA MET A 1 32.91 -12.05 -31.24
C MET A 1 31.94 -12.91 -30.43
N THR A 2 30.76 -12.36 -30.12
CA THR A 2 29.73 -12.96 -29.24
C THR A 2 28.31 -12.53 -29.69
N SER A 3 28.14 -11.86 -30.84
CA SER A 3 26.84 -11.30 -31.22
C SER A 3 25.88 -12.37 -31.74
N ASN A 4 26.38 -13.43 -32.35
CA ASN A 4 25.55 -14.47 -32.98
C ASN A 4 24.68 -15.25 -31.97
N ILE A 5 25.18 -15.48 -30.75
CA ILE A 5 24.42 -16.18 -29.71
C ILE A 5 23.34 -15.26 -29.13
N VAL A 6 23.69 -14.01 -28.84
CA VAL A 6 22.75 -13.01 -28.29
C VAL A 6 21.62 -12.73 -29.29
N GLU A 7 21.96 -12.55 -30.57
CA GLU A 7 21.00 -12.34 -31.66
C GLU A 7 20.08 -13.55 -31.87
N SER A 8 20.64 -14.77 -31.85
CA SER A 8 19.84 -16.00 -31.98
C SER A 8 18.92 -16.22 -30.77
N MET A 9 19.37 -15.91 -29.56
CA MET A 9 18.52 -15.97 -28.36
C MET A 9 17.41 -14.92 -28.43
N ASN A 10 17.72 -13.70 -28.87
CA ASN A 10 16.73 -12.65 -29.06
C ASN A 10 15.71 -13.00 -30.15
N SER A 11 16.10 -13.63 -31.26
CA SER A 11 15.16 -14.02 -32.32
C SER A 11 14.18 -15.11 -31.88
N VAL A 12 14.64 -16.11 -31.12
CA VAL A 12 13.77 -17.14 -30.52
C VAL A 12 12.84 -16.54 -29.47
N ASN A 13 13.36 -15.61 -28.65
CA ASN A 13 12.58 -14.94 -27.61
C ASN A 13 11.54 -13.98 -28.20
N MET A 14 11.84 -13.33 -29.34
CA MET A 14 10.88 -12.52 -30.09
C MET A 14 9.63 -13.31 -30.48
N VAL A 15 9.78 -14.55 -30.96
CA VAL A 15 8.62 -15.41 -31.30
C VAL A 15 7.78 -15.74 -30.07
N ALA A 16 8.41 -16.01 -28.92
CA ALA A 16 7.71 -16.23 -27.66
C ALA A 16 6.97 -14.97 -27.16
N ARG A 17 7.48 -13.77 -27.43
CA ARG A 17 6.87 -12.47 -27.08
C ARG A 17 5.69 -12.07 -27.98
N VAL A 18 5.61 -12.61 -29.20
CA VAL A 18 4.46 -12.39 -30.12
C VAL A 18 3.27 -13.31 -29.78
N LEU A 19 3.47 -14.29 -28.88
CA LEU A 19 2.38 -15.15 -28.42
C LEU A 19 1.31 -14.33 -27.67
N PRO A 20 0.01 -14.69 -27.79
CA PRO A 20 -1.09 -14.03 -27.08
C PRO A 20 -0.92 -13.93 -25.56
N ILE A 21 -0.08 -14.81 -24.99
CA ILE A 21 0.27 -14.85 -23.57
C ILE A 21 1.02 -13.59 -23.13
N TYR A 22 1.86 -13.00 -24.00
CA TYR A 22 2.58 -11.77 -23.68
C TYR A 22 1.63 -10.62 -23.44
N ASN A 23 0.73 -10.35 -24.40
CA ASN A 23 -0.26 -9.27 -24.27
C ASN A 23 -1.19 -9.50 -23.07
N LEU A 24 -1.50 -10.77 -22.77
CA LEU A 24 -2.28 -11.17 -21.61
C LEU A 24 -1.56 -10.87 -20.28
N LEU A 25 -0.24 -10.99 -20.21
CA LEU A 25 0.55 -10.73 -19.00
C LEU A 25 0.99 -9.25 -18.87
N ASP A 26 1.27 -8.59 -19.99
CA ASP A 26 1.70 -7.19 -20.03
C ASP A 26 0.58 -6.24 -19.59
N TYR A 27 -0.67 -6.51 -20.01
CA TYR A 27 -1.82 -5.69 -19.62
C TYR A 27 -2.03 -5.60 -18.09
N PRO A 28 -2.15 -6.71 -17.33
CA PRO A 28 -2.28 -6.64 -15.88
C PRO A 28 -1.03 -6.06 -15.20
N MET A 29 0.18 -6.30 -15.72
CA MET A 29 1.39 -5.67 -15.18
C MET A 29 1.36 -4.14 -15.32
N LYS A 30 0.90 -3.61 -16.46
CA LYS A 30 0.69 -2.17 -16.66
C LYS A 30 -0.36 -1.60 -15.70
N LEU A 31 -1.45 -2.33 -15.46
CA LEU A 31 -2.48 -1.91 -14.50
C LEU A 31 -1.93 -1.86 -13.07
N VAL A 32 -1.18 -2.88 -12.64
CA VAL A 32 -0.56 -2.91 -11.31
C VAL A 32 0.48 -1.79 -11.18
N ALA A 33 1.30 -1.55 -12.21
CA ALA A 33 2.26 -0.46 -12.22
C ALA A 33 1.58 0.92 -12.11
N ALA A 34 0.53 1.16 -12.90
CA ALA A 34 -0.24 2.40 -12.85
C ALA A 34 -0.90 2.60 -11.47
N TRP A 35 -1.47 1.55 -10.90
CA TRP A 35 -2.09 1.57 -9.57
C TRP A 35 -1.05 1.84 -8.47
N ASN A 36 0.09 1.15 -8.49
CA ASN A 36 1.20 1.37 -7.55
C ASN A 36 1.71 2.81 -7.62
N ASN A 37 1.95 3.33 -8.83
CA ASN A 37 2.43 4.69 -9.03
C ASN A 37 1.43 5.73 -8.52
N THR A 38 0.14 5.53 -8.80
CA THR A 38 -0.93 6.42 -8.34
C THR A 38 -0.98 6.45 -6.82
N ASN A 39 -0.97 5.29 -6.17
CA ASN A 39 -1.01 5.19 -4.72
C ASN A 39 0.24 5.78 -4.07
N ARG A 40 1.43 5.49 -4.61
CA ARG A 40 2.70 6.03 -4.12
C ARG A 40 2.71 7.55 -4.20
N ASN A 41 2.28 8.13 -5.32
CA ASN A 41 2.23 9.58 -5.49
C ASN A 41 1.18 10.22 -4.57
N GLY A 42 0.04 9.55 -4.37
CA GLY A 42 -0.97 9.96 -3.40
C GLY A 42 -0.41 10.02 -1.99
N GLU A 43 0.27 8.97 -1.53
CA GLU A 43 0.86 8.97 -0.18
C GLU A 43 2.05 9.91 -0.04
N LEU A 44 2.84 10.14 -1.08
CA LEU A 44 3.89 11.16 -1.04
C LEU A 44 3.31 12.57 -0.88
N ALA A 45 2.21 12.86 -1.56
CA ALA A 45 1.56 14.16 -1.55
C ALA A 45 0.86 14.49 -0.21
N THR A 46 0.49 13.49 0.59
CA THR A 46 -0.17 13.72 1.89
C THR A 46 0.82 14.08 2.98
N GLY A 47 0.48 15.07 3.80
CA GLY A 47 1.28 15.49 4.97
C GLY A 47 0.98 14.72 6.26
N THR A 48 0.31 13.56 6.18
CA THR A 48 -0.18 12.81 7.34
C THR A 48 0.86 11.82 7.87
N LYS A 49 0.79 11.50 9.17
CA LYS A 49 1.69 10.52 9.82
C LYS A 49 1.36 9.08 9.41
N LEU A 50 0.07 8.78 9.31
CA LEU A 50 -0.43 7.52 8.77
C LEU A 50 -0.69 7.64 7.27
N SER A 51 -0.80 6.50 6.60
CA SER A 51 -1.29 6.48 5.22
C SER A 51 -2.72 7.04 5.15
N THR A 52 -3.09 7.57 3.99
CA THR A 52 -4.38 8.24 3.78
C THR A 52 -5.55 7.38 4.24
N LYS A 53 -5.52 6.08 3.88
CA LYS A 53 -6.56 5.11 4.27
C LYS A 53 -6.71 5.00 5.78
N TYR A 54 -5.59 4.88 6.50
CA TYR A 54 -5.58 4.66 7.94
C TYR A 54 -5.85 5.94 8.72
N GLU A 55 -5.42 7.10 8.20
CA GLU A 55 -5.76 8.41 8.76
C GLU A 55 -7.28 8.62 8.77
N VAL A 56 -7.96 8.39 7.63
CA VAL A 56 -9.43 8.51 7.54
C VAL A 56 -10.12 7.56 8.52
N LEU A 57 -9.60 6.34 8.65
CA LEU A 57 -10.17 5.33 9.53
C LEU A 57 -9.99 5.68 11.02
N LEU A 58 -8.81 6.19 11.39
CA LEU A 58 -8.53 6.69 12.75
C LEU A 58 -9.46 7.87 13.09
N ARG A 59 -9.57 8.87 12.20
CA ARG A 59 -10.47 10.04 12.39
C ARG A 59 -11.91 9.61 12.62
N LYS A 60 -12.41 8.66 11.83
CA LYS A 60 -13.76 8.10 12.00
C LYS A 60 -13.95 7.47 13.37
N LYS A 61 -12.96 6.68 13.84
CA LYS A 61 -13.03 6.05 15.17
C LYS A 61 -12.91 7.07 16.32
N ILE A 62 -12.13 8.14 16.16
CA ILE A 62 -12.06 9.25 17.14
C ILE A 62 -13.40 9.98 17.23
N ILE A 63 -14.10 10.18 16.10
CA ILE A 63 -15.43 10.79 16.14
C ILE A 63 -16.41 9.87 16.88
N ALA A 64 -16.40 8.57 16.59
CA ALA A 64 -17.23 7.58 17.27
C ALA A 64 -16.90 7.45 18.77
N SER A 65 -15.63 7.66 19.17
CA SER A 65 -15.25 7.58 20.58
C SER A 65 -15.83 8.72 21.43
N ARG A 66 -16.20 9.85 20.82
CA ARG A 66 -16.78 11.01 21.54
C ARG A 66 -18.20 10.77 22.02
N THR A 67 -18.94 9.87 21.38
CA THR A 67 -20.31 9.53 21.75
C THR A 67 -20.38 8.41 22.79
N MET A 68 -19.23 7.89 23.24
CA MET A 68 -19.16 6.80 24.21
C MET A 68 -19.30 7.33 25.64
N THR A 69 -20.26 6.80 26.38
CA THR A 69 -20.49 7.09 27.81
C THR A 69 -19.69 6.17 28.72
N GLU A 70 -19.57 4.89 28.34
CA GLU A 70 -18.78 3.90 29.06
C GLU A 70 -17.32 3.89 28.61
N ARG A 71 -16.41 4.22 29.53
CA ARG A 71 -14.96 4.30 29.26
C ARG A 71 -14.24 3.01 29.63
N LYS A 72 -14.79 1.89 29.20
CA LYS A 72 -14.18 0.57 29.32
C LYS A 72 -14.08 -0.03 27.92
N CYS A 73 -12.93 -0.64 27.62
CA CYS A 73 -12.74 -1.38 26.38
C CYS A 73 -12.67 -2.86 26.71
N SER A 74 -13.74 -3.61 26.38
CA SER A 74 -13.75 -5.08 26.44
C SER A 74 -13.49 -5.73 25.08
N CYS A 75 -13.29 -4.92 24.03
CA CYS A 75 -13.20 -5.40 22.65
C CYS A 75 -12.02 -6.36 22.42
N ARG A 76 -10.96 -6.28 23.24
CA ARG A 76 -9.65 -6.95 23.04
C ARG A 76 -9.03 -6.74 21.65
N ARG A 77 -9.64 -5.87 20.83
CA ARG A 77 -9.27 -5.58 19.44
C ARG A 77 -7.90 -4.94 19.29
N ILE A 78 -7.37 -4.28 20.33
CA ILE A 78 -6.02 -3.70 20.30
C ILE A 78 -4.96 -4.80 20.03
N GLN A 79 -5.22 -6.07 20.39
CA GLN A 79 -4.29 -7.17 20.14
C GLN A 79 -4.32 -7.70 18.69
N MET A 80 -5.35 -7.37 17.90
CA MET A 80 -5.55 -7.90 16.54
C MET A 80 -5.63 -6.81 15.47
N ASP A 81 -6.05 -5.60 15.83
CA ASP A 81 -6.30 -4.51 14.90
C ASP A 81 -5.06 -3.62 14.72
N VAL A 82 -4.86 -3.18 13.49
CA VAL A 82 -3.77 -2.27 13.08
C VAL A 82 -3.94 -0.84 13.67
N ILE A 83 -5.15 -0.50 14.17
CA ILE A 83 -5.54 0.79 14.75
C ILE A 83 -6.40 0.57 16.00
N PRO A 84 -6.26 1.39 17.07
CA PRO A 84 -7.11 1.33 18.25
C PRO A 84 -8.61 1.33 17.92
N CYS A 85 -9.41 0.63 18.72
CA CYS A 85 -10.87 0.75 18.63
C CYS A 85 -11.35 2.06 19.25
N GLU A 86 -12.56 2.46 18.90
CA GLU A 86 -13.24 3.66 19.42
C GLU A 86 -13.30 3.69 20.96
N HIS A 87 -13.49 2.55 21.63
CA HIS A 87 -13.46 2.49 23.11
C HIS A 87 -12.07 2.79 23.68
N ALA A 88 -11.01 2.31 23.03
CA ALA A 88 -9.64 2.61 23.42
C ALA A 88 -9.32 4.09 23.19
N LEU A 89 -9.75 4.64 22.05
CA LEU A 89 -9.59 6.06 21.74
C LEU A 89 -10.36 6.95 22.72
N ALA A 90 -11.52 6.53 23.22
CA ALA A 90 -12.24 7.27 24.26
C ALA A 90 -11.43 7.40 25.56
N ILE A 91 -10.61 6.40 25.88
CA ILE A 91 -9.70 6.41 27.03
C ILE A 91 -8.48 7.29 26.71
N VAL A 92 -7.81 7.04 25.58
CA VAL A 92 -6.61 7.77 25.13
C VAL A 92 -6.85 9.27 25.06
N THR A 93 -7.96 9.69 24.43
CA THR A 93 -8.35 11.11 24.31
C THR A 93 -8.66 11.75 25.66
N LYS A 94 -9.27 11.02 26.59
CA LYS A 94 -9.55 11.51 27.96
C LYS A 94 -8.26 11.87 28.70
N TYR A 95 -7.23 11.05 28.53
CA TYR A 95 -5.93 11.28 29.18
C TYR A 95 -5.00 12.19 28.35
N HIS A 96 -5.52 12.81 27.28
CA HIS A 96 -4.75 13.68 26.38
C HIS A 96 -3.49 13.02 25.82
N ILE A 97 -3.55 11.70 25.60
CA ILE A 97 -2.46 10.93 25.00
C ILE A 97 -2.62 11.00 23.48
N ASP A 98 -1.49 11.10 22.77
CA ASP A 98 -1.46 11.06 21.30
C ASP A 98 -2.06 9.73 20.77
N GLU A 99 -3.11 9.82 19.95
CA GLU A 99 -3.78 8.65 19.38
C GLU A 99 -2.86 7.86 18.43
N TYR A 100 -1.91 8.53 17.79
CA TYR A 100 -0.97 7.87 16.89
C TYR A 100 -0.02 6.91 17.62
N HIS A 101 0.20 7.10 18.92
CA HIS A 101 1.11 6.26 19.71
C HIS A 101 0.66 4.80 19.76
N TYR A 102 -0.64 4.56 19.65
CA TYR A 102 -1.23 3.23 19.69
C TYR A 102 -1.54 2.65 18.30
N CYS A 103 -1.23 3.38 17.23
CA CYS A 103 -1.36 2.88 15.86
C CYS A 103 -0.17 1.99 15.52
N SER A 104 -0.41 0.87 14.83
CA SER A 104 0.67 -0.02 14.41
C SER A 104 1.57 0.65 13.36
N LEU A 105 2.85 0.27 13.35
CA LEU A 105 3.81 0.72 12.35
C LEU A 105 3.34 0.42 10.91
N TYR A 106 2.59 -0.67 10.69
CA TYR A 106 2.02 -1.04 9.40
C TYR A 106 1.04 0.00 8.82
N CYS A 107 0.49 0.89 9.67
CA CYS A 107 -0.35 2.00 9.22
C CYS A 107 0.45 3.25 8.81
N SER A 108 1.74 3.31 9.15
CA SER A 108 2.54 4.50 8.90
C SER A 108 2.68 4.76 7.40
N LYS A 109 2.76 6.04 7.04
CA LYS A 109 3.03 6.45 5.67
C LYS A 109 4.33 5.82 5.16
N ASP A 110 5.39 5.87 5.96
CA ASP A 110 6.71 5.34 5.58
C ASP A 110 6.68 3.84 5.30
N TYR A 111 5.97 3.07 6.15
CA TYR A 111 5.85 1.63 5.93
C TYR A 111 5.06 1.32 4.66
N MET A 112 3.99 2.07 4.38
CA MET A 112 3.24 1.92 3.13
C MET A 112 4.10 2.30 1.91
N LEU A 113 4.90 3.36 1.98
CA LEU A 113 5.81 3.74 0.88
C LEU A 113 6.83 2.65 0.55
N LYS A 114 7.32 1.92 1.54
CA LYS A 114 8.21 0.75 1.31
C LYS A 114 7.54 -0.35 0.49
N THR A 115 6.22 -0.52 0.57
CA THR A 115 5.51 -1.50 -0.26
C THR A 115 5.53 -1.15 -1.76
N TYR A 116 5.79 0.13 -2.09
CA TYR A 116 5.92 0.63 -3.46
C TYR A 116 7.37 0.91 -3.86
N GLU A 117 8.36 0.47 -3.07
CA GLU A 117 9.78 0.70 -3.35
C GLU A 117 10.25 -0.05 -4.59
N VAL A 118 9.73 -1.26 -4.79
CA VAL A 118 10.02 -2.07 -5.98
C VAL A 118 9.11 -1.63 -7.12
N PRO A 119 9.66 -1.01 -8.18
CA PRO A 119 8.89 -0.67 -9.37
C PRO A 119 8.39 -1.93 -10.07
N VAL A 120 7.12 -1.90 -10.48
CA VAL A 120 6.54 -2.94 -11.34
C VAL A 120 6.81 -2.51 -12.78
N TYR A 121 7.77 -3.15 -13.43
CA TYR A 121 8.09 -2.88 -14.82
C TYR A 121 7.12 -3.63 -15.74
N PRO A 122 6.55 -2.98 -16.77
CA PRO A 122 5.93 -3.68 -17.88
C PRO A 122 6.93 -4.65 -18.50
N ILE A 123 6.44 -5.73 -19.11
CA ILE A 123 7.34 -6.61 -19.86
C ILE A 123 7.91 -5.78 -21.01
N PRO A 124 9.24 -5.71 -21.18
CA PRO A 124 9.82 -4.89 -22.24
C PRO A 124 9.39 -5.43 -23.60
N TYR A 125 8.70 -4.59 -24.38
CA TYR A 125 8.48 -4.81 -25.80
C TYR A 125 9.69 -4.27 -26.53
N GLU A 126 10.63 -5.14 -26.89
CA GLU A 126 11.70 -4.77 -27.81
C GLU A 126 11.10 -4.72 -29.23
N SER A 127 10.49 -3.59 -29.59
CA SER A 127 10.42 -3.20 -31.00
C SER A 127 11.75 -2.58 -31.38
N GLN A 128 12.63 -3.40 -31.97
CA GLN A 128 13.69 -2.93 -32.85
C GLN A 128 13.69 -3.78 -34.11
#